data_AF-A0A4Q0SFF3-F1
#
_entry.id   AF-A0A4Q0SFF3-F1
#
_cell.length_a   1.000
_cell.length_b   1.000
_cell.length_c   1.000
_cell.angle_alpha   90.00
_cell.angle_beta   90.00
_cell.angle_gamma   90.00
#
_symmetry.space_group_name_H-M   'P 1'
#
loop_
_entity.id
_entity.type
_entity.pdbx_description
1 polymer ?
#
loop_
_entity_poly.entity_id
_entity_poly.type
_entity_poly.pdbx_seq_one_letter_code
_entity_poly.pdbx_strand_id
1 'polypeptide(L)'
;MRPLDEDEEDVVKQLIPVPVRRQLRGWLNSAKNTPLALDLLELRRWQIARKDIGVNVAPRNNPRRLVVLPSDPWSVHQSRGDEAMIEAATGEMKRAYPNLEVYIITATPAASADVRAMGFKPLELWRQPFSYETVAQELSLTRPDFGLVLGADVLDGYYSPVDAARMLLVADLMAAFGAKVSVLGFSFNSHPAKALREVFRLLDPDVVLNLRDAMSLQRFDDFARKRAHLVTDAAFMLTPRADTAAVKQIAATIARQREQGRKVFVFNIHPMLFKRPEPAKLRQMIDLAAGAMERLSREHNASWVLLAHDYRPEIADDNCLRPLADRLKPALGDRVHHVDQALSAGEIKAVVGLVDGVITGRMHLAIAALGQGTPVAAITYQDKFQGLFAHFGVSEQLLLSPSQFLVGDSFEKFLLHFLGAYDSVGQQVRQALPGVMELSRANIAPLLGESAMRMVPAADGKVA
;
A
#
# COMPACT_ATOMS: atom_id res chain seq x y z
N MET A 1 33.37 -49.72 -0.95
CA MET A 1 32.42 -49.87 0.18
C MET A 1 31.51 -48.65 0.16
N ARG A 2 30.22 -48.83 -0.15
CA ARG A 2 29.19 -47.81 0.05
C ARG A 2 28.79 -47.80 1.52
N PRO A 3 28.52 -46.65 2.14
CA PRO A 3 27.63 -46.60 3.29
C PRO A 3 26.18 -46.69 2.80
N LEU A 4 25.39 -47.43 3.56
CA LEU A 4 23.95 -47.62 3.46
C LEU A 4 23.20 -46.47 4.16
N ASP A 5 21.90 -46.42 3.87
CA ASP A 5 20.83 -45.70 4.57
C ASP A 5 20.48 -44.27 4.06
N GLU A 6 20.06 -44.19 2.78
CA GLU A 6 19.08 -43.21 2.30
C GLU A 6 17.67 -43.81 2.12
N ASP A 7 17.47 -45.10 2.42
CA ASP A 7 16.24 -45.83 2.02
C ASP A 7 15.13 -45.90 3.11
N GLU A 8 15.35 -45.43 4.34
CA GLU A 8 14.29 -45.49 5.37
C GLU A 8 13.34 -44.27 5.39
N GLU A 9 13.74 -43.12 4.84
CA GLU A 9 12.90 -41.91 4.86
C GLU A 9 11.82 -41.90 3.76
N ASP A 10 11.91 -42.78 2.77
CA ASP A 10 10.99 -42.83 1.63
C ASP A 10 9.85 -43.85 1.81
N VAL A 11 10.00 -44.81 2.72
CA VAL A 11 8.96 -45.82 2.99
C VAL A 11 7.78 -45.21 3.76
N VAL A 12 8.05 -44.30 4.71
CA VAL A 12 6.98 -43.60 5.46
C VAL A 12 6.24 -42.59 4.58
N LYS A 13 6.93 -42.03 3.57
CA LYS A 13 6.33 -41.11 2.61
C LYS A 13 5.30 -41.84 1.72
N GLN A 14 5.54 -43.07 1.28
CA GLN A 14 4.61 -43.80 0.41
C GLN A 14 3.36 -44.38 1.12
N LEU A 15 3.35 -44.43 2.46
CA LEU A 15 2.26 -45.02 3.25
C LEU A 15 1.07 -44.09 3.52
N ILE A 16 1.16 -42.80 3.18
CA ILE A 16 0.11 -41.82 3.48
C ILE A 16 -0.65 -41.45 2.19
N PRO A 17 -1.95 -41.79 2.07
CA PRO A 17 -2.75 -41.46 0.90
C PRO A 17 -2.68 -39.96 0.55
N VAL A 18 -2.61 -39.63 -0.73
CA VAL A 18 -2.55 -38.23 -1.23
C VAL A 18 -3.63 -37.30 -0.64
N PRO A 19 -4.88 -37.74 -0.39
CA PRO A 19 -5.89 -36.93 0.29
C PRO A 19 -5.49 -36.57 1.73
N VAL A 20 -4.88 -37.52 2.46
CA VAL A 20 -4.39 -37.34 3.84
C VAL A 20 -3.16 -36.44 3.88
N ARG A 21 -2.26 -36.52 2.89
CA ARG A 21 -1.15 -35.56 2.72
C ARG A 21 -1.64 -34.14 2.44
N ARG A 22 -2.71 -34.00 1.64
CA ARG A 22 -3.34 -32.71 1.34
C ARG A 22 -4.09 -32.15 2.56
N GLN A 23 -4.73 -33.01 3.34
CA GLN A 23 -5.32 -32.68 4.65
C GLN A 23 -4.26 -32.33 5.70
N LEU A 24 -3.12 -33.04 5.74
CA LEU A 24 -2.00 -32.75 6.64
C LEU A 24 -1.27 -31.46 6.26
N ARG A 25 -1.10 -31.15 4.96
CA ARG A 25 -0.61 -29.83 4.53
C ARG A 25 -1.62 -28.72 4.82
N GLY A 26 -2.92 -29.00 4.62
CA GLY A 26 -4.00 -28.09 5.02
C GLY A 26 -4.05 -27.85 6.53
N TRP A 27 -3.83 -28.90 7.32
CA TRP A 27 -3.76 -28.87 8.78
C TRP A 27 -2.46 -28.21 9.27
N LEU A 28 -1.31 -28.45 8.63
CA LEU A 28 -0.03 -27.78 8.93
C LEU A 28 -0.08 -26.29 8.56
N ASN A 29 -0.69 -25.92 7.44
CA ASN A 29 -0.90 -24.51 7.08
C ASN A 29 -1.95 -23.84 7.98
N SER A 30 -2.97 -24.57 8.41
CA SER A 30 -3.95 -24.11 9.40
C SER A 30 -3.32 -24.00 10.81
N ALA A 31 -2.45 -24.94 11.20
CA ALA A 31 -1.71 -24.96 12.45
C ALA A 31 -0.64 -23.86 12.51
N LYS A 32 0.02 -23.53 11.40
CA LYS A 32 0.94 -22.38 11.28
C LYS A 32 0.25 -21.03 11.49
N ASN A 33 -1.06 -20.96 11.29
CA ASN A 33 -1.89 -19.78 11.55
C ASN A 33 -2.60 -19.84 12.92
N THR A 34 -2.26 -20.80 13.78
CA THR A 34 -2.76 -20.82 15.16
C THR A 34 -1.92 -19.90 16.06
N PRO A 35 -2.51 -19.35 17.14
CA PRO A 35 -1.77 -18.60 18.15
C PRO A 35 -0.52 -19.34 18.65
N LEU A 36 -0.60 -20.67 18.76
CA LEU A 36 0.49 -21.52 19.22
C LEU A 36 1.73 -21.50 18.32
N ALA A 37 1.55 -21.41 16.99
CA ALA A 37 2.67 -21.34 16.05
C ALA A 37 3.39 -19.98 16.06
N LEU A 38 2.63 -18.89 16.24
CA LEU A 38 3.19 -17.56 16.46
C LEU A 38 3.90 -17.45 17.82
N ASP A 39 3.25 -17.93 18.88
CA ASP A 39 3.72 -17.83 20.26
C ASP A 39 5.00 -18.65 20.51
N LEU A 40 5.13 -19.86 19.95
CA LEU A 40 6.26 -20.75 20.25
C LEU A 40 7.40 -20.70 19.24
N LEU A 41 7.13 -20.44 17.95
CA LEU A 41 8.17 -20.54 16.91
C LEU A 41 8.74 -19.18 16.54
N GLU A 42 7.91 -18.20 16.20
CA GLU A 42 8.39 -16.89 15.77
C GLU A 42 9.03 -16.13 16.95
N LEU A 43 8.34 -16.01 18.08
CA LEU A 43 8.86 -15.31 19.26
C LEU A 43 10.13 -15.97 19.82
N ARG A 44 10.20 -17.31 19.91
CA ARG A 44 11.39 -17.99 20.44
C ARG A 44 12.60 -17.81 19.52
N ARG A 45 12.42 -17.94 18.20
CA ARG A 45 13.51 -17.75 17.22
C ARG A 45 14.00 -16.30 17.20
N TRP A 46 13.08 -15.34 17.26
CA TRP A 46 13.43 -13.92 17.40
C TRP A 46 14.18 -13.64 18.70
N GLN A 47 13.75 -14.19 19.84
CA GLN A 47 14.44 -14.01 21.13
C GLN A 47 15.88 -14.55 21.12
N ILE A 48 16.13 -15.67 20.42
CA ILE A 48 17.48 -16.20 20.24
C ILE A 48 18.32 -15.22 19.42
N ALA A 49 17.84 -14.82 18.24
CA ALA A 49 18.52 -13.86 17.38
C ALA A 49 18.79 -12.51 18.06
N ARG A 50 17.86 -12.05 18.92
CA ARG A 50 18.01 -10.81 19.69
C ARG A 50 19.07 -10.92 20.79
N LYS A 51 19.24 -12.09 21.43
CA LYS A 51 20.26 -12.31 22.48
C LYS A 51 21.68 -12.27 21.95
N ASP A 52 21.88 -12.69 20.71
CA ASP A 52 23.20 -12.73 20.07
C ASP A 52 23.67 -11.36 19.56
N ILE A 53 22.85 -10.30 19.74
CA ILE A 53 23.21 -8.92 19.43
C ILE A 53 24.16 -8.40 20.51
N GLY A 54 25.46 -8.36 20.20
CA GLY A 54 26.48 -7.76 21.07
C GLY A 54 26.19 -6.27 21.33
N VAL A 55 26.19 -5.88 22.60
CA VAL A 55 25.95 -4.49 23.05
C VAL A 55 27.10 -3.60 22.59
N ASN A 56 26.92 -2.90 21.47
CA ASN A 56 27.77 -1.75 21.13
C ASN A 56 27.09 -0.83 20.11
N VAL A 57 26.36 0.16 20.61
CA VAL A 57 25.69 1.16 19.77
C VAL A 57 25.92 2.56 20.34
N ALA A 58 27.14 3.07 20.22
CA ALA A 58 27.30 4.51 20.20
C ALA A 58 26.65 5.05 18.91
N PRO A 59 25.81 6.09 18.97
CA PRO A 59 25.27 6.75 17.78
C PRO A 59 26.40 7.15 16.85
N ARG A 60 26.26 6.85 15.56
CA ARG A 60 27.27 7.23 14.57
C ARG A 60 27.16 8.71 14.25
N ASN A 61 28.29 9.42 14.28
CA ASN A 61 28.36 10.76 13.71
C ASN A 61 28.11 10.65 12.20
N ASN A 62 27.04 11.29 11.71
CA ASN A 62 26.57 11.30 10.31
C ASN A 62 25.88 9.98 9.86
N PRO A 63 24.56 9.84 10.06
CA PRO A 63 23.83 8.64 9.67
C PRO A 63 23.77 8.52 8.15
N ARG A 64 23.97 7.31 7.64
CA ARG A 64 24.10 7.04 6.19
C ARG A 64 23.22 5.92 5.68
N ARG A 65 22.62 5.09 6.54
CA ARG A 65 21.93 3.88 6.06
C ARG A 65 20.51 3.78 6.57
N LEU A 66 19.59 3.72 5.62
CA LEU A 66 18.18 3.44 5.84
C LEU A 66 17.86 2.05 5.29
N VAL A 67 17.25 1.21 6.12
CA VAL A 67 16.67 -0.08 5.69
C VAL A 67 15.15 0.07 5.63
N VAL A 68 14.57 -0.30 4.49
CA VAL A 68 13.13 -0.27 4.23
C VAL A 68 12.61 -1.70 4.10
N LEU A 69 11.60 -2.04 4.90
CA LEU A 69 10.85 -3.29 4.81
C LEU A 69 9.50 -3.02 4.12
N PRO A 70 9.32 -3.43 2.84
CA PRO A 70 8.05 -3.29 2.15
C PRO A 70 6.98 -4.27 2.70
N SER A 71 5.70 -3.97 2.47
CA SER A 71 4.58 -4.88 2.79
C SER A 71 4.60 -6.15 1.93
N ASP A 72 5.12 -6.06 0.71
CA ASP A 72 5.37 -7.21 -0.16
C ASP A 72 6.83 -7.26 -0.66
N PRO A 73 7.73 -7.93 0.08
CA PRO A 73 9.12 -8.13 -0.33
C PRO A 73 9.31 -8.97 -1.61
N TRP A 74 8.25 -9.60 -2.14
CA TRP A 74 8.31 -10.40 -3.37
C TRP A 74 8.01 -9.60 -4.63
N SER A 75 7.19 -8.54 -4.53
CA SER A 75 6.73 -7.77 -5.70
C SER A 75 6.70 -6.24 -5.48
N VAL A 76 7.78 -5.70 -4.92
CA VAL A 76 7.95 -4.30 -4.49
C VAL A 76 7.46 -3.26 -5.51
N HIS A 77 7.71 -3.47 -6.81
CA HIS A 77 7.38 -2.50 -7.86
C HIS A 77 6.03 -2.77 -8.56
N GLN A 78 5.36 -3.89 -8.27
CA GLN A 78 4.10 -4.24 -8.96
C GLN A 78 2.85 -3.65 -8.27
N SER A 79 2.95 -3.29 -6.99
CA SER A 79 1.97 -2.49 -6.25
C SER A 79 2.37 -1.01 -6.29
N ARG A 80 1.63 -0.17 -7.03
CA ARG A 80 1.91 1.29 -7.05
C ARG A 80 1.65 1.97 -5.70
N GLY A 81 0.93 1.32 -4.79
CA GLY A 81 0.75 1.80 -3.43
C GLY A 81 2.03 1.70 -2.62
N ASP A 82 2.65 0.52 -2.61
CA ASP A 82 3.93 0.27 -1.93
C ASP A 82 5.04 1.14 -2.54
N GLU A 83 5.11 1.23 -3.86
CA GLU A 83 6.03 2.13 -4.56
C GLU A 83 5.83 3.59 -4.12
N ALA A 84 4.58 4.07 -4.06
CA ALA A 84 4.27 5.42 -3.60
C ALA A 84 4.79 5.67 -2.18
N MET A 85 4.54 4.74 -1.25
CA MET A 85 4.99 4.86 0.13
C MET A 85 6.53 4.83 0.25
N ILE A 86 7.20 3.94 -0.49
CA ILE A 86 8.67 3.84 -0.53
C ILE A 86 9.27 5.12 -1.08
N GLU A 87 8.86 5.56 -2.27
CA GLU A 87 9.42 6.75 -2.91
C GLU A 87 9.15 8.02 -2.09
N ALA A 88 7.95 8.13 -1.52
CA ALA A 88 7.57 9.25 -0.66
C ALA A 88 8.46 9.33 0.59
N ALA A 89 8.51 8.27 1.38
CA ALA A 89 9.25 8.27 2.64
C ALA A 89 10.77 8.36 2.40
N THR A 90 11.31 7.64 1.41
CA THR A 90 12.74 7.71 1.09
C THR A 90 13.13 9.05 0.48
N GLY A 91 12.26 9.68 -0.30
CA GLY A 91 12.47 11.01 -0.86
C GLY A 91 12.63 12.07 0.23
N GLU A 92 11.73 12.08 1.22
CA GLU A 92 11.84 12.99 2.37
C GLU A 92 13.09 12.70 3.21
N MET A 93 13.40 11.43 3.48
CA MET A 93 14.60 11.05 4.22
C MET A 93 15.89 11.49 3.49
N LYS A 94 15.94 11.39 2.16
CA LYS A 94 17.07 11.88 1.35
C LYS A 94 17.17 13.40 1.34
N ARG A 95 16.07 14.16 1.47
CA ARG A 95 16.13 15.62 1.63
C ARG A 95 16.77 16.02 2.95
N ALA A 96 16.41 15.31 4.02
CA ALA A 96 17.02 15.52 5.35
C ALA A 96 18.47 15.02 5.43
N TYR A 97 18.77 13.91 4.76
CA TYR A 97 20.07 13.25 4.76
C TYR A 97 20.53 12.98 3.31
N PRO A 98 21.17 13.96 2.63
CA PRO A 98 21.50 13.85 1.20
C PRO A 98 22.40 12.67 0.80
N ASN A 99 23.23 12.18 1.73
CA ASN A 99 24.15 11.05 1.50
C ASN A 99 23.57 9.71 1.96
N LEU A 100 22.25 9.61 2.15
CA LEU A 100 21.58 8.42 2.64
C LEU A 100 21.56 7.31 1.59
N GLU A 101 22.22 6.21 1.91
CA GLU A 101 22.10 4.94 1.22
C GLU A 101 20.82 4.23 1.67
N VAL A 102 19.97 3.90 0.71
CA VAL A 102 18.70 3.24 0.96
C VAL A 102 18.80 1.79 0.53
N TYR A 103 18.53 0.92 1.50
CA TYR A 103 18.48 -0.52 1.34
C TYR A 103 17.02 -0.98 1.44
N ILE A 104 16.55 -1.81 0.50
CA ILE A 104 15.19 -2.36 0.53
C ILE A 104 15.26 -3.87 0.69
N ILE A 105 14.51 -4.40 1.66
CA ILE A 105 14.43 -5.83 1.91
C ILE A 105 13.64 -6.52 0.79
N THR A 106 14.22 -7.58 0.23
CA THR A 106 13.64 -8.36 -0.87
C THR A 106 13.61 -9.87 -0.55
N ALA A 107 12.70 -10.59 -1.20
CA ALA A 107 12.55 -12.04 -1.06
C ALA A 107 13.13 -12.84 -2.22
N THR A 108 13.33 -12.23 -3.39
CA THR A 108 13.73 -12.92 -4.63
C THR A 108 14.73 -12.10 -5.45
N PRO A 109 15.52 -12.74 -6.33
CA PRO A 109 16.40 -12.04 -7.27
C PRO A 109 15.65 -11.08 -8.21
N ALA A 110 14.41 -11.40 -8.58
CA ALA A 110 13.55 -10.55 -9.41
C ALA A 110 13.18 -9.25 -8.66
N ALA A 111 12.71 -9.36 -7.41
CA ALA A 111 12.47 -8.20 -6.56
C ALA A 111 13.77 -7.40 -6.32
N SER A 112 14.90 -8.08 -6.17
CA SER A 112 16.21 -7.43 -6.08
C SER A 112 16.60 -6.68 -7.36
N ALA A 113 16.17 -7.13 -8.54
CA ALA A 113 16.37 -6.41 -9.80
C ALA A 113 15.48 -5.16 -9.89
N ASP A 114 14.22 -5.27 -9.49
CA ASP A 114 13.29 -4.14 -9.42
C ASP A 114 13.79 -3.04 -8.48
N VAL A 115 14.25 -3.41 -7.28
CA VAL A 115 14.84 -2.47 -6.30
C VAL A 115 16.07 -1.75 -6.88
N ARG A 116 16.91 -2.44 -7.67
CA ARG A 116 18.04 -1.79 -8.35
C ARG A 116 17.57 -0.84 -9.45
N ALA A 117 16.52 -1.19 -10.20
CA ALA A 117 15.94 -0.31 -11.22
C ALA A 117 15.34 0.97 -10.61
N MET A 118 14.84 0.90 -9.37
CA MET A 118 14.41 2.07 -8.59
C MET A 118 15.59 2.92 -8.06
N GLY A 119 16.84 2.49 -8.25
CA GLY A 119 18.03 3.20 -7.77
C GLY A 119 18.38 2.94 -6.30
N PHE A 120 17.91 1.83 -5.73
CA PHE A 120 18.15 1.43 -4.35
C PHE A 120 18.99 0.15 -4.25
N LYS A 121 19.52 -0.15 -3.05
CA LYS A 121 20.31 -1.36 -2.80
C LYS A 121 19.40 -2.48 -2.28
N PRO A 122 19.34 -3.67 -2.90
CA PRO A 122 18.55 -4.77 -2.34
C PRO A 122 19.26 -5.44 -1.15
N LEU A 123 18.48 -5.84 -0.15
CA LEU A 123 18.88 -6.73 0.93
C LEU A 123 18.00 -7.97 0.91
N GLU A 124 18.53 -9.07 0.40
CA GLU A 124 17.73 -10.28 0.16
C GLU A 124 17.58 -11.14 1.43
N LEU A 125 16.87 -10.59 2.43
CA LEU A 125 16.73 -11.14 3.78
C LEU A 125 15.39 -11.86 3.99
N TRP A 126 14.46 -11.73 3.06
CA TRP A 126 13.11 -12.28 3.17
C TRP A 126 12.95 -13.62 2.42
N ARG A 127 14.03 -14.39 2.35
CA ARG A 127 14.10 -15.68 1.66
C ARG A 127 13.31 -16.76 2.40
N GLN A 128 12.95 -17.83 1.70
CA GLN A 128 12.36 -19.03 2.29
C GLN A 128 13.39 -20.18 2.32
N PRO A 129 13.57 -20.87 3.47
CA PRO A 129 12.91 -20.63 4.76
C PRO A 129 13.40 -19.33 5.44
N PHE A 130 12.47 -18.60 6.05
CA PHE A 130 12.78 -17.36 6.77
C PHE A 130 13.56 -17.63 8.07
N SER A 131 14.59 -16.81 8.36
CA SER A 131 15.44 -16.94 9.55
C SER A 131 15.76 -15.57 10.18
N TYR A 132 15.43 -15.39 11.45
CA TYR A 132 15.81 -14.21 12.22
C TYR A 132 17.32 -14.11 12.45
N GLU A 133 18.04 -15.23 12.50
CA GLU A 133 19.50 -15.25 12.65
C GLU A 133 20.17 -14.66 11.40
N THR A 134 19.70 -15.03 10.21
CA THR A 134 20.18 -14.44 8.95
C THR A 134 19.85 -12.95 8.89
N VAL A 135 18.65 -12.55 9.31
CA VAL A 135 18.29 -11.12 9.40
C VAL A 135 19.24 -10.39 10.35
N ALA A 136 19.48 -10.93 11.55
CA ALA A 136 20.36 -10.32 12.54
C ALA A 136 21.80 -10.22 12.03
N GLN A 137 22.32 -11.26 11.39
CA GLN A 137 23.65 -11.25 10.77
C GLN A 137 23.76 -10.13 9.72
N GLU A 138 22.78 -9.99 8.85
CA GLU A 138 22.81 -9.00 7.78
C GLU A 138 22.59 -7.57 8.28
N LEU A 139 21.77 -7.38 9.31
CA LEU A 139 21.65 -6.11 10.03
C LEU A 139 22.95 -5.76 10.77
N SER A 140 23.69 -6.74 11.29
CA SER A 140 24.99 -6.51 11.92
C SER A 140 26.07 -6.07 10.93
N LEU A 141 25.97 -6.49 9.66
CA LEU A 141 26.86 -6.06 8.57
C LEU A 141 26.44 -4.69 8.03
N THR A 142 25.15 -4.52 7.77
CA THR A 142 24.58 -3.28 7.23
C THR A 142 24.72 -2.14 8.23
N ARG A 143 24.47 -2.41 9.51
CA ARG A 143 24.42 -1.45 10.63
C ARG A 143 23.56 -0.22 10.26
N PRO A 144 22.22 -0.41 10.14
CA PRO A 144 21.31 0.68 9.79
C PRO A 144 21.31 1.76 10.86
N ASP A 145 21.18 3.02 10.42
CA ASP A 145 20.92 4.15 11.30
C ASP A 145 19.40 4.41 11.41
N PHE A 146 18.66 4.05 10.36
CA PHE A 146 17.21 4.18 10.26
C PHE A 146 16.56 2.90 9.75
N GLY A 147 15.36 2.61 10.26
CA GLY A 147 14.45 1.57 9.78
C GLY A 147 13.09 2.16 9.40
N LEU A 148 12.58 1.78 8.24
CA LEU A 148 11.21 2.08 7.81
C LEU A 148 10.47 0.78 7.50
N VAL A 149 9.30 0.59 8.10
CA VAL A 149 8.43 -0.57 7.81
C VAL A 149 7.15 -0.07 7.18
N LEU A 150 6.82 -0.55 5.98
CA LEU A 150 5.55 -0.26 5.33
C LEU A 150 4.45 -1.10 5.97
N GLY A 151 3.70 -0.51 6.90
CA GLY A 151 2.62 -1.24 7.55
C GLY A 151 1.35 -1.37 6.70
N ALA A 152 1.09 -0.38 5.82
CA ALA A 152 -0.02 -0.34 4.87
C ALA A 152 -1.34 -0.89 5.47
N ASP A 153 -1.79 -2.06 5.04
CA ASP A 153 -2.99 -2.72 5.58
C ASP A 153 -2.74 -4.17 6.03
N VAL A 154 -1.48 -4.52 6.34
CA VAL A 154 -1.08 -5.91 6.61
C VAL A 154 -0.84 -6.21 8.09
N LEU A 155 -0.54 -5.19 8.91
CA LEU A 155 -0.06 -5.38 10.29
C LEU A 155 -1.13 -5.78 11.31
N ASP A 156 -2.40 -5.85 10.91
CA ASP A 156 -3.47 -6.43 11.73
C ASP A 156 -3.59 -7.96 11.58
N GLY A 157 -2.81 -8.55 10.67
CA GLY A 157 -2.75 -9.99 10.43
C GLY A 157 -3.91 -10.55 9.62
N TYR A 158 -4.74 -9.71 8.97
CA TYR A 158 -5.85 -10.18 8.13
C TYR A 158 -5.39 -11.11 7.00
N TYR A 159 -4.29 -10.76 6.33
CA TYR A 159 -3.72 -11.55 5.23
C TYR A 159 -2.88 -12.71 5.73
N SER A 160 -1.97 -12.43 6.68
CA SER A 160 -1.06 -13.40 7.26
C SER A 160 -0.59 -12.92 8.63
N PRO A 161 -1.08 -13.52 9.73
CA PRO A 161 -0.60 -13.19 11.07
C PRO A 161 0.91 -13.41 11.22
N VAL A 162 1.45 -14.43 10.55
CA VAL A 162 2.89 -14.77 10.59
C VAL A 162 3.74 -13.70 9.92
N ASP A 163 3.35 -13.22 8.75
CA ASP A 163 4.12 -12.18 8.06
C ASP A 163 4.02 -10.83 8.78
N ALA A 164 2.83 -10.49 9.31
CA ALA A 164 2.67 -9.32 10.17
C ALA A 164 3.58 -9.38 11.41
N ALA A 165 3.63 -10.54 12.09
CA ALA A 165 4.54 -10.73 13.22
C ALA A 165 6.01 -10.60 12.82
N ARG A 166 6.43 -11.22 11.71
CA ARG A 166 7.81 -11.11 11.20
C ARG A 166 8.18 -9.66 10.90
N MET A 167 7.30 -8.90 10.27
CA MET A 167 7.58 -7.50 9.96
C MET A 167 7.83 -6.68 11.22
N LEU A 168 6.99 -6.85 12.23
CA LEU A 168 7.13 -6.19 13.53
C LEU A 168 8.42 -6.63 14.25
N LEU A 169 8.72 -7.93 14.27
CA LEU A 169 9.91 -8.48 14.93
C LEU A 169 11.22 -8.11 14.20
N VAL A 170 11.19 -7.95 12.88
CA VAL A 170 12.32 -7.39 12.11
C VAL A 170 12.48 -5.90 12.39
N ALA A 171 11.38 -5.15 12.58
CA ALA A 171 11.44 -3.76 13.05
C ALA A 171 12.14 -3.65 14.41
N ASP A 172 11.78 -4.54 15.35
CA ASP A 172 12.43 -4.64 16.66
C ASP A 172 13.92 -5.00 16.54
N LEU A 173 14.30 -5.94 15.67
CA LEU A 173 15.72 -6.25 15.43
C LEU A 173 16.48 -5.03 14.90
N MET A 174 15.90 -4.25 13.97
CA MET A 174 16.54 -3.01 13.52
C MET A 174 16.77 -2.04 14.70
N ALA A 175 15.79 -1.88 15.59
CA ALA A 175 15.91 -1.04 16.78
C ALA A 175 16.96 -1.59 17.76
N ALA A 176 17.02 -2.91 17.96
CA ALA A 176 18.02 -3.56 18.81
C ALA A 176 19.45 -3.39 18.29
N PHE A 177 19.65 -3.21 16.97
CA PHE A 177 20.93 -2.80 16.37
C PHE A 177 21.19 -1.29 16.43
N GLY A 178 20.30 -0.52 17.04
CA GLY A 178 20.45 0.92 17.28
C GLY A 178 19.85 1.85 16.24
N ALA A 179 19.10 1.31 15.26
CA ALA A 179 18.42 2.15 14.30
C ALA A 179 17.24 2.87 14.96
N LYS A 180 16.97 4.11 14.54
CA LYS A 180 15.65 4.72 14.81
C LYS A 180 14.66 4.09 13.85
N VAL A 181 13.57 3.51 14.36
CA VAL A 181 12.63 2.73 13.55
C VAL A 181 11.25 3.36 13.57
N SER A 182 10.68 3.55 12.38
CA SER A 182 9.29 3.98 12.22
C SER A 182 8.52 3.01 11.35
N VAL A 183 7.40 2.52 11.89
CA VAL A 183 6.38 1.82 11.12
C VAL A 183 5.46 2.86 10.52
N LEU A 184 5.48 2.99 9.20
CA LEU A 184 4.64 3.94 8.45
C LEU A 184 3.16 3.64 8.67
N GLY A 185 2.34 4.67 8.49
CA GLY A 185 0.90 4.72 8.71
C GLY A 185 0.21 3.47 8.19
N PHE A 186 -0.33 2.67 9.11
CA PHE A 186 -1.06 1.45 8.78
C PHE A 186 -2.51 1.50 9.24
N SER A 187 -3.39 0.77 8.55
CA SER A 187 -4.75 0.54 9.04
C SER A 187 -4.79 -0.62 10.01
N PHE A 188 -5.78 -0.58 10.90
CA PHE A 188 -6.05 -1.63 11.86
C PHE A 188 -7.54 -1.99 11.83
N ASN A 189 -7.85 -3.22 11.42
CA ASN A 189 -9.24 -3.67 11.31
C ASN A 189 -9.87 -3.97 12.68
N SER A 190 -11.18 -4.24 12.71
CA SER A 190 -11.93 -4.49 13.96
C SER A 190 -11.81 -5.93 14.51
N HIS A 191 -11.19 -6.84 13.76
CA HIS A 191 -10.97 -8.24 14.12
C HIS A 191 -9.51 -8.66 13.87
N PRO A 192 -8.53 -7.98 14.49
CA PRO A 192 -7.11 -8.28 14.28
C PRO A 192 -6.75 -9.68 14.79
N ALA A 193 -5.70 -10.27 14.22
CA ALA A 193 -5.22 -11.58 14.65
C ALA A 193 -4.74 -11.53 16.11
N LYS A 194 -5.46 -12.22 17.01
CA LYS A 194 -5.22 -12.17 18.47
C LYS A 194 -3.76 -12.44 18.87
N ALA A 195 -3.07 -13.31 18.14
CA ALA A 195 -1.67 -13.66 18.38
C ALA A 195 -0.70 -12.46 18.26
N LEU A 196 -1.06 -11.42 17.47
CA LEU A 196 -0.22 -10.22 17.33
C LEU A 196 -0.20 -9.36 18.59
N ARG A 197 -1.15 -9.55 19.53
CA ARG A 197 -1.20 -8.79 20.78
C ARG A 197 0.12 -8.88 21.55
N GLU A 198 0.64 -10.10 21.67
CA GLU A 198 1.88 -10.35 22.40
C GLU A 198 3.10 -9.80 21.66
N VAL A 199 3.10 -9.90 20.32
CA VAL A 199 4.13 -9.28 19.48
C VAL A 199 4.19 -7.77 19.73
N PHE A 200 3.08 -7.04 19.59
CA PHE A 200 3.03 -5.60 19.85
C PHE A 200 3.47 -5.25 21.28
N ARG A 201 3.04 -6.04 22.27
CA ARG A 201 3.43 -5.87 23.68
C ARG A 201 4.94 -5.97 23.87
N LEU A 202 5.60 -6.90 23.18
CA LEU A 202 7.03 -7.19 23.30
C LEU A 202 7.94 -6.28 22.48
N LEU A 203 7.41 -5.56 21.47
CA LEU A 203 8.22 -4.65 20.67
C LEU A 203 8.96 -3.64 21.54
N ASP A 204 10.16 -3.27 21.12
CA ASP A 204 10.91 -2.19 21.72
C ASP A 204 10.06 -0.90 21.81
N PRO A 205 10.06 -0.19 22.96
CA PRO A 205 9.35 1.09 23.10
C PRO A 205 9.76 2.15 22.08
N ASP A 206 10.97 2.08 21.54
CA ASP A 206 11.51 3.05 20.57
C ASP A 206 11.11 2.74 19.12
N VAL A 207 10.45 1.60 18.86
CA VAL A 207 9.80 1.35 17.57
C VAL A 207 8.53 2.19 17.50
N VAL A 208 8.56 3.23 16.67
CA VAL A 208 7.41 4.13 16.48
C VAL A 208 6.33 3.43 15.66
N LEU A 209 5.11 3.44 16.18
CA LEU A 209 3.93 2.90 15.51
C LEU A 209 2.99 4.04 15.09
N ASN A 210 2.69 4.12 13.80
CA ASN A 210 1.83 5.15 13.24
C ASN A 210 0.57 4.54 12.61
N LEU A 211 -0.60 5.06 12.96
CA LEU A 211 -1.91 4.57 12.52
C LEU A 211 -2.49 5.62 11.58
N ARG A 212 -2.85 5.22 10.37
CA ARG A 212 -3.16 6.16 9.27
C ARG A 212 -4.52 6.84 9.34
N ASP A 213 -5.33 6.51 10.33
CA ASP A 213 -6.66 7.08 10.56
C ASP A 213 -7.13 6.86 12.01
N ALA A 214 -8.09 7.68 12.44
CA ALA A 214 -8.56 7.69 13.83
C ALA A 214 -9.29 6.38 14.24
N MET A 215 -9.98 5.73 13.31
CA MET A 215 -10.67 4.46 13.59
C MET A 215 -9.66 3.34 13.82
N SER A 216 -8.61 3.29 12.99
CA SER A 216 -7.49 2.37 13.14
C SER A 216 -6.75 2.61 14.46
N LEU A 217 -6.51 3.87 14.83
CA LEU A 217 -5.88 4.21 16.11
C LEU A 217 -6.71 3.73 17.30
N GLN A 218 -8.01 4.02 17.32
CA GLN A 218 -8.90 3.59 18.40
C GLN A 218 -8.89 2.06 18.55
N ARG A 219 -9.03 1.32 17.44
CA ARG A 219 -9.00 -0.15 17.45
C ARG A 219 -7.65 -0.70 17.92
N PHE A 220 -6.57 -0.04 17.54
CA PHE A 220 -5.22 -0.42 17.97
C PHE A 220 -5.04 -0.20 19.48
N ASP A 221 -5.49 0.93 20.02
CA ASP A 221 -5.41 1.25 21.45
C ASP A 221 -6.18 0.22 22.28
N ASP A 222 -7.38 -0.16 21.86
CA ASP A 222 -8.20 -1.19 22.49
C ASP A 222 -7.52 -2.58 22.46
N PHE A 223 -6.76 -2.86 21.40
CA PHE A 223 -6.16 -4.16 21.16
C PHE A 223 -4.78 -4.36 21.82
N ALA A 224 -3.84 -3.46 21.55
CA ALA A 224 -2.42 -3.58 21.91
C ALA A 224 -2.07 -2.80 23.18
N ARG A 225 -2.84 -1.76 23.53
CA ARG A 225 -2.56 -0.83 24.65
C ARG A 225 -1.11 -0.31 24.64
N LYS A 226 -0.60 -0.03 23.45
CA LYS A 226 0.75 0.50 23.22
C LYS A 226 0.64 1.89 22.61
N ARG A 227 1.59 2.76 22.94
CA ARG A 227 1.61 4.12 22.37
C ARG A 227 1.73 4.04 20.85
N ALA A 228 0.83 4.72 20.18
CA ALA A 228 0.77 4.89 18.74
C ALA A 228 0.46 6.34 18.40
N HIS A 229 0.75 6.74 17.17
CA HIS A 229 0.52 8.10 16.69
C HIS A 229 -0.52 8.11 15.57
N LEU A 230 -1.45 9.06 15.62
CA LEU A 230 -2.32 9.35 14.47
C LEU A 230 -1.49 10.04 13.39
N VAL A 231 -1.51 9.47 12.19
CA VAL A 231 -0.90 10.03 10.98
C VAL A 231 -1.89 9.89 9.83
N THR A 232 -1.49 10.34 8.64
CA THR A 232 -2.12 9.93 7.37
C THR A 232 -1.17 9.00 6.62
N ASP A 233 -1.63 8.41 5.52
CA ASP A 233 -0.82 7.52 4.70
C ASP A 233 0.46 8.23 4.18
N ALA A 234 1.60 7.54 4.20
CA ALA A 234 2.89 8.12 3.78
C ALA A 234 2.92 8.48 2.28
N ALA A 235 2.08 7.85 1.45
CA ALA A 235 2.00 8.13 0.02
C ALA A 235 1.49 9.56 -0.31
N PHE A 236 0.88 10.26 0.65
CA PHE A 236 0.55 11.69 0.47
C PHE A 236 1.79 12.55 0.19
N MET A 237 2.96 12.20 0.75
CA MET A 237 4.23 12.93 0.50
C MET A 237 4.83 12.69 -0.89
N LEU A 238 4.34 11.71 -1.67
CA LEU A 238 4.89 11.40 -2.98
C LEU A 238 4.89 12.64 -3.89
N THR A 239 6.02 12.94 -4.53
CA THR A 239 6.09 14.03 -5.50
C THR A 239 5.57 13.56 -6.87
N PRO A 240 4.62 14.27 -7.50
CA PRO A 240 4.14 13.91 -8.83
C PRO A 240 5.26 14.04 -9.88
N ARG A 241 5.27 13.15 -10.87
CA ARG A 241 6.24 13.14 -11.98
C ARG A 241 5.57 13.59 -13.27
N ALA A 242 5.41 14.90 -13.44
CA ALA A 242 4.69 15.48 -14.58
C ALA A 242 5.50 15.48 -15.90
N ASP A 243 6.84 15.41 -15.83
CA ASP A 243 7.70 15.69 -16.98
C ASP A 243 7.94 14.51 -17.94
N THR A 244 7.35 13.34 -17.67
CA THR A 244 7.55 12.16 -18.51
C THR A 244 6.75 12.25 -19.81
N ALA A 245 7.24 11.57 -20.86
CA ALA A 245 6.54 11.56 -22.16
C ALA A 245 5.13 10.98 -22.04
N ALA A 246 4.97 9.93 -21.23
CA ALA A 246 3.70 9.31 -20.92
C ALA A 246 2.69 10.30 -20.34
N VAL A 247 3.07 11.02 -19.28
CA VAL A 247 2.17 12.00 -18.63
C VAL A 247 1.85 13.14 -19.57
N LYS A 248 2.83 13.65 -20.35
CA LYS A 248 2.59 14.71 -21.35
C LYS A 248 1.58 14.30 -22.43
N GLN A 249 1.62 13.05 -22.90
CA GLN A 249 0.66 12.54 -23.87
C GLN A 249 -0.76 12.43 -23.29
N ILE A 250 -0.87 11.93 -22.05
CA ILE A 250 -2.16 11.85 -21.35
C ILE A 250 -2.70 13.25 -21.07
N ALA A 251 -1.85 14.17 -20.59
CA ALA A 251 -2.19 15.57 -20.35
C ALA A 251 -2.73 16.27 -21.61
N ALA A 252 -2.11 16.04 -22.77
CA ALA A 252 -2.61 16.57 -24.03
C ALA A 252 -4.00 16.00 -24.40
N THR A 253 -4.26 14.73 -24.10
CA THR A 253 -5.58 14.13 -24.29
C THR A 253 -6.62 14.75 -23.36
N ILE A 254 -6.28 14.95 -22.08
CA ILE A 254 -7.14 15.62 -21.10
C ILE A 254 -7.43 17.07 -21.54
N ALA A 255 -6.41 17.82 -21.94
CA ALA A 255 -6.55 19.20 -22.41
C ALA A 255 -7.51 19.33 -23.59
N ARG A 256 -7.39 18.45 -24.61
CA ARG A 256 -8.33 18.43 -25.74
C ARG A 256 -9.78 18.19 -25.33
N GLN A 257 -10.04 17.37 -24.32
CA GLN A 257 -11.40 17.16 -23.82
C GLN A 257 -11.92 18.43 -23.12
N ARG A 258 -11.07 19.10 -22.33
CA ARG A 258 -11.42 20.36 -21.64
C ARG A 258 -11.67 21.50 -22.62
N GLU A 259 -10.90 21.60 -23.71
CA GLU A 259 -11.11 22.57 -24.79
C GLU A 259 -12.50 22.41 -25.45
N GLN A 260 -13.04 21.20 -25.45
CA GLN A 260 -14.40 20.90 -25.92
C GLN A 260 -15.48 21.13 -24.83
N GLY A 261 -15.12 21.79 -23.72
CA GLY A 261 -16.00 22.07 -22.59
C GLY A 261 -16.35 20.87 -21.72
N ARG A 262 -15.67 19.73 -21.92
CA ARG A 262 -15.95 18.48 -21.20
C ARG A 262 -15.28 18.46 -19.83
N LYS A 263 -15.94 17.85 -18.87
CA LYS A 263 -15.35 17.51 -17.57
C LYS A 263 -14.68 16.15 -17.66
N VAL A 264 -13.47 16.03 -17.15
CA VAL A 264 -12.65 14.83 -17.29
C VAL A 264 -12.52 14.14 -15.94
N PHE A 265 -12.87 12.86 -15.89
CA PHE A 265 -12.80 12.05 -14.68
C PHE A 265 -11.91 10.85 -14.91
N VAL A 266 -11.14 10.47 -13.89
CA VAL A 266 -10.48 9.15 -13.88
C VAL A 266 -11.45 8.12 -13.35
N PHE A 267 -11.51 6.95 -13.99
CA PHE A 267 -12.27 5.81 -13.53
C PHE A 267 -11.38 4.59 -13.34
N ASN A 268 -11.56 3.89 -12.22
CA ASN A 268 -10.83 2.67 -11.88
C ASN A 268 -11.70 1.68 -11.10
N ILE A 269 -11.70 0.41 -11.54
CA ILE A 269 -12.28 -0.75 -10.86
C ILE A 269 -11.35 -1.93 -11.05
N HIS A 270 -11.44 -2.94 -10.17
CA HIS A 270 -10.54 -4.08 -10.20
C HIS A 270 -11.18 -5.38 -9.69
N PRO A 271 -10.60 -6.56 -10.00
CA PRO A 271 -11.19 -7.84 -9.62
C PRO A 271 -11.35 -8.04 -8.10
N MET A 272 -10.38 -7.56 -7.31
CA MET A 272 -10.36 -7.74 -5.86
C MET A 272 -11.46 -6.98 -5.07
N LEU A 273 -12.32 -6.21 -5.74
CA LEU A 273 -13.53 -5.66 -5.09
C LEU A 273 -14.44 -6.79 -4.56
N PHE A 274 -14.35 -7.98 -5.15
CA PHE A 274 -15.03 -9.18 -4.67
C PHE A 274 -14.00 -10.17 -4.11
N LYS A 275 -14.24 -10.69 -2.90
CA LYS A 275 -13.38 -11.73 -2.27
C LYS A 275 -13.17 -12.97 -3.16
N ARG A 276 -14.15 -13.27 -4.01
CA ARG A 276 -14.11 -14.30 -5.05
C ARG A 276 -14.62 -13.68 -6.34
N PRO A 277 -13.74 -13.24 -7.24
CA PRO A 277 -14.12 -12.58 -8.48
C PRO A 277 -14.70 -13.61 -9.46
N GLU A 278 -15.98 -13.95 -9.30
CA GLU A 278 -16.69 -14.79 -10.25
C GLU A 278 -16.81 -14.05 -11.59
N PRO A 279 -16.48 -14.68 -12.73
CA PRO A 279 -16.51 -14.02 -14.03
C PRO A 279 -17.85 -13.34 -14.37
N ALA A 280 -18.97 -13.92 -13.92
CA ALA A 280 -20.30 -13.34 -14.12
C ALA A 280 -20.49 -12.01 -13.36
N LYS A 281 -20.00 -11.93 -12.11
CA LYS A 281 -20.07 -10.71 -11.29
C LYS A 281 -19.18 -9.61 -11.86
N LEU A 282 -17.98 -9.97 -12.33
CA LEU A 282 -17.09 -9.01 -12.99
C LEU A 282 -17.71 -8.44 -14.27
N ARG A 283 -18.29 -9.30 -15.13
CA ARG A 283 -19.01 -8.84 -16.32
C ARG A 283 -20.18 -7.93 -15.97
N GLN A 284 -21.00 -8.31 -15.00
CA GLN A 284 -22.10 -7.48 -14.53
C GLN A 284 -21.63 -6.11 -14.03
N MET A 285 -20.55 -6.06 -13.25
CA MET A 285 -19.95 -4.81 -12.78
C MET A 285 -19.50 -3.93 -13.95
N ILE A 286 -18.83 -4.51 -14.95
CA ILE A 286 -18.35 -3.80 -16.14
C ILE A 286 -19.53 -3.27 -16.97
N ASP A 287 -20.59 -4.08 -17.15
CA ASP A 287 -21.79 -3.67 -17.91
C ASP A 287 -22.55 -2.53 -17.21
N LEU A 288 -22.70 -2.60 -15.89
CA LEU A 288 -23.30 -1.53 -15.09
C LEU A 288 -22.47 -0.25 -15.14
N ALA A 289 -21.14 -0.37 -15.03
CA ALA A 289 -20.24 0.77 -15.16
C ALA A 289 -20.35 1.41 -16.55
N ALA A 290 -20.31 0.60 -17.61
CA ALA A 290 -20.41 1.07 -18.98
C ALA A 290 -21.75 1.77 -19.25
N GLY A 291 -22.87 1.20 -18.81
CA GLY A 291 -24.20 1.79 -19.00
C GLY A 291 -24.34 3.15 -18.31
N ALA A 292 -23.89 3.26 -17.06
CA ALA A 292 -23.92 4.51 -16.31
C ALA A 292 -23.01 5.57 -16.95
N MET A 293 -21.77 5.21 -17.32
CA MET A 293 -20.84 6.13 -17.97
C MET A 293 -21.34 6.60 -19.34
N GLU A 294 -21.94 5.71 -20.14
CA GLU A 294 -22.51 6.03 -21.45
C GLU A 294 -23.62 7.09 -21.32
N ARG A 295 -24.56 6.88 -20.38
CA ARG A 295 -25.67 7.82 -20.12
C ARG A 295 -25.17 9.16 -19.60
N LEU A 296 -24.37 9.14 -18.54
CA LEU A 296 -23.91 10.35 -17.87
C LEU A 296 -22.94 11.18 -18.73
N SER A 297 -22.22 10.55 -19.66
CA SER A 297 -21.42 11.28 -20.65
C SER A 297 -22.29 12.19 -21.53
N ARG A 298 -23.47 11.70 -21.95
CA ARG A 298 -24.40 12.46 -22.81
C ARG A 298 -25.06 13.60 -22.03
N GLU A 299 -25.45 13.34 -20.80
CA GLU A 299 -26.24 14.27 -19.97
C GLU A 299 -25.38 15.33 -19.27
N HIS A 300 -24.13 15.01 -18.91
CA HIS A 300 -23.27 15.88 -18.06
C HIS A 300 -21.97 16.32 -18.73
N ASN A 301 -21.83 16.11 -20.05
CA ASN A 301 -20.63 16.43 -20.82
C ASN A 301 -19.32 15.86 -20.20
N ALA A 302 -19.41 14.64 -19.68
CA ALA A 302 -18.29 13.96 -19.03
C ALA A 302 -17.42 13.19 -20.03
N SER A 303 -16.14 13.04 -19.69
CA SER A 303 -15.14 12.23 -20.38
C SER A 303 -14.30 11.46 -19.38
N TRP A 304 -13.77 10.32 -19.80
CA TRP A 304 -13.23 9.30 -18.91
C TRP A 304 -11.82 8.91 -19.30
N VAL A 305 -10.94 8.94 -18.31
CA VAL A 305 -9.61 8.33 -18.37
C VAL A 305 -9.67 7.04 -17.55
N LEU A 306 -9.55 5.89 -18.22
CA LEU A 306 -9.46 4.59 -17.54
C LEU A 306 -8.00 4.38 -17.14
N LEU A 307 -7.73 4.42 -15.84
CA LEU A 307 -6.37 4.43 -15.31
C LEU A 307 -6.14 3.25 -14.36
N ALA A 308 -5.20 2.38 -14.71
CA ALA A 308 -4.75 1.29 -13.84
C ALA A 308 -3.83 1.81 -12.73
N HIS A 309 -3.86 1.14 -11.58
CA HIS A 309 -3.00 1.39 -10.42
C HIS A 309 -2.32 0.10 -9.90
N ASP A 310 -2.80 -1.08 -10.32
CA ASP A 310 -2.16 -2.37 -10.01
C ASP A 310 -1.92 -3.15 -11.30
N TYR A 311 -0.70 -3.68 -11.44
CA TYR A 311 -0.22 -4.36 -12.65
C TYR A 311 0.14 -5.83 -12.40
N ARG A 312 -0.16 -6.38 -11.21
CA ARG A 312 0.09 -7.80 -10.90
C ARG A 312 -0.87 -8.68 -11.70
N PRO A 313 -0.39 -9.63 -12.53
CA PRO A 313 -1.22 -10.27 -13.56
C PRO A 313 -2.61 -10.77 -13.12
N GLU A 314 -2.69 -11.48 -11.99
CA GLU A 314 -3.93 -12.08 -11.48
C GLU A 314 -4.95 -11.05 -10.96
N ILE A 315 -4.47 -9.89 -10.51
CA ILE A 315 -5.28 -8.86 -9.83
C ILE A 315 -5.17 -7.49 -10.50
N ALA A 316 -4.59 -7.45 -11.70
CA ALA A 316 -4.38 -6.23 -12.46
C ALA A 316 -5.70 -5.54 -12.75
N ASP A 317 -5.70 -4.21 -12.69
CA ASP A 317 -6.91 -3.42 -12.93
C ASP A 317 -7.41 -3.58 -14.37
N ASP A 318 -6.48 -3.79 -15.30
CA ASP A 318 -6.75 -4.01 -16.72
C ASP A 318 -7.61 -5.25 -17.01
N ASN A 319 -7.70 -6.20 -16.07
CA ASN A 319 -8.65 -7.31 -16.13
C ASN A 319 -10.12 -6.82 -16.08
N CYS A 320 -10.37 -5.57 -15.66
CA CYS A 320 -11.66 -4.90 -15.71
C CYS A 320 -11.66 -3.70 -16.67
N LEU A 321 -10.57 -2.92 -16.70
CA LEU A 321 -10.54 -1.66 -17.47
C LEU A 321 -10.49 -1.87 -18.98
N ARG A 322 -9.80 -2.91 -19.47
CA ARG A 322 -9.74 -3.18 -20.91
C ARG A 322 -11.10 -3.63 -21.49
N PRO A 323 -11.81 -4.61 -20.91
CA PRO A 323 -13.16 -4.93 -21.36
C PRO A 323 -14.15 -3.75 -21.24
N LEU A 324 -13.98 -2.91 -20.22
CA LEU A 324 -14.77 -1.67 -20.09
C LEU A 324 -14.47 -0.69 -21.21
N ALA A 325 -13.20 -0.49 -21.56
CA ALA A 325 -12.78 0.34 -22.68
C ALA A 325 -13.40 -0.15 -23.99
N ASP A 326 -13.29 -1.46 -24.26
CA ASP A 326 -13.84 -2.10 -25.46
C ASP A 326 -15.36 -1.90 -25.56
N ARG A 327 -16.07 -1.96 -24.43
CA ARG A 327 -17.52 -1.73 -24.37
C ARG A 327 -17.91 -0.26 -24.58
N LEU A 328 -17.09 0.67 -24.10
CA LEU A 328 -17.39 2.11 -24.17
C LEU A 328 -16.95 2.76 -25.49
N LYS A 329 -15.87 2.27 -26.12
CA LYS A 329 -15.27 2.91 -27.30
C LYS A 329 -16.25 3.10 -28.46
N PRO A 330 -17.10 2.11 -28.82
CA PRO A 330 -18.08 2.28 -29.90
C PRO A 330 -19.12 3.37 -29.61
N ALA A 331 -19.49 3.57 -28.35
CA ALA A 331 -20.55 4.49 -27.94
C ALA A 331 -20.05 5.91 -27.64
N LEU A 332 -18.81 6.04 -27.13
CA LEU A 332 -18.27 7.30 -26.61
C LEU A 332 -17.06 7.84 -27.38
N GLY A 333 -16.45 7.05 -28.27
CA GLY A 333 -15.39 7.52 -29.16
C GLY A 333 -14.19 8.12 -28.43
N ASP A 334 -13.95 9.42 -28.63
CA ASP A 334 -12.83 10.16 -28.04
C ASP A 334 -13.05 10.56 -26.58
N ARG A 335 -14.29 10.48 -26.07
CA ARG A 335 -14.63 10.73 -24.66
C ARG A 335 -14.09 9.67 -23.71
N VAL A 336 -13.55 8.57 -24.21
CA VAL A 336 -12.92 7.52 -23.39
C VAL A 336 -11.51 7.25 -23.87
N HIS A 337 -10.57 7.43 -22.94
CA HIS A 337 -9.16 7.14 -23.11
C HIS A 337 -8.74 6.08 -22.10
N HIS A 338 -8.40 4.89 -22.58
CA HIS A 338 -7.75 3.86 -21.77
C HIS A 338 -6.25 4.06 -21.83
N VAL A 339 -5.62 4.20 -20.66
CA VAL A 339 -4.17 4.23 -20.52
C VAL A 339 -3.65 2.79 -20.50
N ASP A 340 -3.13 2.34 -21.63
CA ASP A 340 -2.68 0.96 -21.89
C ASP A 340 -1.24 0.69 -21.43
N GLN A 341 -0.45 1.74 -21.25
CA GLN A 341 0.90 1.69 -20.71
C GLN A 341 0.91 1.67 -19.17
N ALA A 342 1.88 0.95 -18.60
CA ALA A 342 2.12 0.99 -17.16
C ALA A 342 2.78 2.31 -16.74
N LEU A 343 2.20 2.99 -15.77
CA LEU A 343 2.74 4.22 -15.18
C LEU A 343 3.32 3.95 -13.81
N SER A 344 4.37 4.67 -13.44
CA SER A 344 4.89 4.73 -12.05
C SER A 344 3.90 5.43 -11.12
N ALA A 345 4.09 5.25 -9.81
CA ALA A 345 3.25 5.90 -8.80
C ALA A 345 3.26 7.44 -8.93
N GLY A 346 4.44 8.02 -9.18
CA GLY A 346 4.59 9.46 -9.38
C GLY A 346 3.90 9.97 -10.65
N GLU A 347 3.91 9.19 -11.73
CA GLU A 347 3.20 9.52 -12.97
C GLU A 347 1.69 9.43 -12.81
N ILE A 348 1.19 8.39 -12.12
CA ILE A 348 -0.23 8.27 -11.76
C ILE A 348 -0.66 9.49 -10.95
N LYS A 349 0.13 9.88 -9.93
CA LYS A 349 -0.14 11.06 -9.11
C LYS A 349 -0.19 12.34 -9.96
N ALA A 350 0.69 12.49 -10.95
CA ALA A 350 0.63 13.62 -11.87
C ALA A 350 -0.64 13.60 -12.74
N VAL A 351 -1.04 12.44 -13.29
CA VAL A 351 -2.24 12.32 -14.12
C VAL A 351 -3.51 12.68 -13.36
N VAL A 352 -3.68 12.18 -12.13
CA VAL A 352 -4.87 12.48 -11.31
C VAL A 352 -4.95 13.94 -10.85
N GLY A 353 -3.84 14.69 -10.89
CA GLY A 353 -3.84 16.13 -10.64
C GLY A 353 -4.40 16.97 -11.79
N LEU A 354 -4.60 16.37 -12.98
CA LEU A 354 -5.04 17.09 -14.19
C LEU A 354 -6.55 16.97 -14.46
N VAL A 355 -7.27 16.16 -13.67
CA VAL A 355 -8.68 15.81 -13.89
C VAL A 355 -9.59 16.47 -12.86
N ASP A 356 -10.89 16.50 -13.15
CA ASP A 356 -11.90 17.14 -12.29
C ASP A 356 -12.32 16.24 -11.12
N GLY A 357 -12.14 14.92 -11.22
CA GLY A 357 -12.42 13.99 -10.14
C GLY A 357 -11.97 12.56 -10.45
N VAL A 358 -11.91 11.72 -9.41
CA VAL A 358 -11.51 10.31 -9.53
C VAL A 358 -12.56 9.41 -8.90
N ILE A 359 -12.97 8.37 -9.63
CA ILE A 359 -13.83 7.30 -9.14
C ILE A 359 -13.00 6.03 -9.11
N THR A 360 -12.79 5.44 -7.93
CA THR A 360 -11.84 4.32 -7.81
C THR A 360 -12.21 3.28 -6.77
N GLY A 361 -11.92 2.02 -7.09
CA GLY A 361 -11.86 0.92 -6.11
C GLY A 361 -10.51 0.78 -5.39
N ARG A 362 -9.47 1.55 -5.76
CA ARG A 362 -8.10 1.43 -5.22
C ARG A 362 -7.80 2.55 -4.24
N MET A 363 -7.48 2.19 -2.99
CA MET A 363 -7.20 3.17 -1.94
C MET A 363 -6.00 4.08 -2.25
N HIS A 364 -4.92 3.55 -2.79
CA HIS A 364 -3.74 4.36 -3.12
C HIS A 364 -3.96 5.28 -4.34
N LEU A 365 -4.86 4.92 -5.27
CA LEU A 365 -5.29 5.84 -6.32
C LEU A 365 -6.12 6.99 -5.72
N ALA A 366 -6.97 6.70 -4.73
CA ALA A 366 -7.69 7.73 -3.98
C ALA A 366 -6.73 8.66 -3.21
N ILE A 367 -5.71 8.11 -2.52
CA ILE A 367 -4.69 8.89 -1.82
C ILE A 367 -3.91 9.78 -2.81
N ALA A 368 -3.52 9.26 -3.97
CA ALA A 368 -2.83 10.03 -5.00
C ALA A 368 -3.69 11.23 -5.47
N ALA A 369 -4.98 10.99 -5.74
CA ALA A 369 -5.92 12.02 -6.17
C ALA A 369 -6.18 13.08 -5.08
N LEU A 370 -6.52 12.66 -3.87
CA LEU A 370 -6.72 13.55 -2.72
C LEU A 370 -5.44 14.37 -2.43
N GLY A 371 -4.27 13.74 -2.59
CA GLY A 371 -2.96 14.38 -2.46
C GLY A 371 -2.61 15.38 -3.57
N GLN A 372 -3.45 15.53 -4.60
CA GLN A 372 -3.38 16.60 -5.60
C GLN A 372 -4.53 17.61 -5.45
N GLY A 373 -5.36 17.48 -4.41
CA GLY A 373 -6.54 18.33 -4.26
C GLY A 373 -7.70 17.93 -5.18
N THR A 374 -7.63 16.73 -5.78
CA THR A 374 -8.66 16.18 -6.68
C THR A 374 -9.69 15.41 -5.85
N PRO A 375 -11.00 15.68 -6.02
CA PRO A 375 -12.05 14.99 -5.28
C PRO A 375 -12.16 13.51 -5.68
N VAL A 376 -12.59 12.68 -4.74
CA VAL A 376 -12.72 11.23 -4.94
C VAL A 376 -14.11 10.73 -4.57
N ALA A 377 -14.63 9.81 -5.39
CA ALA A 377 -15.68 8.88 -5.00
C ALA A 377 -15.09 7.45 -4.98
N ALA A 378 -15.32 6.71 -3.90
CA ALA A 378 -14.64 5.44 -3.69
C ALA A 378 -15.60 4.25 -3.69
N ILE A 379 -15.19 3.17 -4.34
CA ILE A 379 -15.85 1.87 -4.25
C ILE A 379 -15.11 1.09 -3.16
N THR A 380 -15.74 0.94 -2.00
CA THR A 380 -15.04 0.58 -0.77
C THR A 380 -14.78 -0.91 -0.65
N TYR A 381 -13.85 -1.26 0.21
CA TYR A 381 -13.69 -2.60 0.74
C TYR A 381 -13.17 -2.51 2.18
N GLN A 382 -13.58 -3.46 3.03
CA GLN A 382 -13.05 -3.66 4.38
C GLN A 382 -13.09 -2.45 5.34
N ASP A 383 -14.05 -1.55 5.19
CA ASP A 383 -14.20 -0.35 6.04
C ASP A 383 -12.95 0.57 6.09
N LYS A 384 -12.12 0.53 5.03
CA LYS A 384 -10.83 1.24 4.98
C LYS A 384 -10.94 2.69 4.51
N PHE A 385 -11.95 3.03 3.71
CA PHE A 385 -12.07 4.35 3.09
C PHE A 385 -12.67 5.41 4.02
N GLN A 386 -13.46 5.00 5.01
CA GLN A 386 -14.08 5.91 5.98
C GLN A 386 -13.03 6.72 6.73
N GLY A 387 -11.97 6.06 7.22
CA GLY A 387 -10.85 6.71 7.88
C GLY A 387 -10.12 7.70 6.96
N LEU A 388 -9.94 7.35 5.68
CA LEU A 388 -9.34 8.24 4.68
C LEU A 388 -10.20 9.48 4.43
N PHE A 389 -11.51 9.33 4.25
CA PHE A 389 -12.43 10.44 3.97
C PHE A 389 -12.60 11.36 5.18
N ALA A 390 -12.56 10.81 6.39
CA ALA A 390 -12.66 11.56 7.63
C ALA A 390 -11.55 12.64 7.76
N HIS A 391 -10.33 12.36 7.28
CA HIS A 391 -9.24 13.35 7.26
C HIS A 391 -9.55 14.61 6.44
N PHE A 392 -10.42 14.49 5.43
CA PHE A 392 -10.86 15.58 4.59
C PHE A 392 -12.27 16.08 4.94
N GLY A 393 -12.95 15.43 5.90
CA GLY A 393 -14.37 15.66 6.21
C GLY A 393 -15.34 15.26 5.09
N VAL A 394 -14.90 14.47 4.11
CA VAL A 394 -15.71 14.13 2.92
C VAL A 394 -16.83 13.18 3.33
N SER A 395 -18.03 13.40 2.78
CA SER A 395 -19.24 12.62 3.09
C SER A 395 -19.08 11.14 2.72
N GLU A 396 -19.55 10.25 3.60
CA GLU A 396 -19.65 8.81 3.31
C GLU A 396 -20.64 8.49 2.17
N GLN A 397 -21.46 9.45 1.73
CA GLN A 397 -22.30 9.27 0.52
C GLN A 397 -21.47 9.09 -0.76
N LEU A 398 -20.18 9.46 -0.72
CA LEU A 398 -19.20 9.21 -1.77
C LEU A 398 -18.45 7.88 -1.59
N LEU A 399 -18.99 6.99 -0.75
CA LEU A 399 -18.55 5.62 -0.59
C LEU A 399 -19.65 4.65 -1.09
N LEU A 400 -19.27 3.72 -1.97
CA LEU A 400 -20.16 2.69 -2.49
C LEU A 400 -19.60 1.29 -2.19
N SER A 401 -20.36 0.42 -1.55
CA SER A 401 -19.91 -0.97 -1.35
C SER A 401 -20.00 -1.79 -2.65
N PRO A 402 -19.20 -2.85 -2.83
CA PRO A 402 -19.26 -3.71 -4.01
C PRO A 402 -20.61 -4.42 -4.15
N SER A 403 -21.28 -4.70 -3.02
CA SER A 403 -22.65 -5.22 -3.01
C SER A 403 -23.66 -4.22 -3.55
N GLN A 404 -23.58 -2.95 -3.13
CA GLN A 404 -24.47 -1.90 -3.65
C GLN A 404 -24.20 -1.62 -5.12
N PHE A 405 -22.93 -1.71 -5.57
CA PHE A 405 -22.55 -1.55 -6.97
C PHE A 405 -23.41 -2.41 -7.91
N LEU A 406 -23.69 -3.65 -7.52
CA LEU A 406 -24.40 -4.62 -8.35
C LEU A 406 -25.95 -4.50 -8.30
N VAL A 407 -26.50 -3.58 -7.51
CA VAL A 407 -27.95 -3.50 -7.25
C VAL A 407 -28.60 -2.37 -8.04
N GLY A 408 -29.48 -2.74 -8.98
CA GLY A 408 -30.35 -1.81 -9.70
C GLY A 408 -29.57 -0.67 -10.36
N ASP A 409 -29.99 0.57 -10.09
CA ASP A 409 -29.38 1.81 -10.58
C ASP A 409 -28.43 2.46 -9.55
N SER A 410 -28.02 1.74 -8.51
CA SER A 410 -27.27 2.31 -7.37
C SER A 410 -25.94 2.92 -7.82
N PHE A 411 -25.19 2.24 -8.71
CA PHE A 411 -23.92 2.78 -9.23
C PHE A 411 -24.15 4.04 -10.08
N GLU A 412 -25.21 4.08 -10.88
CA GLU A 412 -25.55 5.25 -11.70
C GLU A 412 -25.90 6.45 -10.83
N LYS A 413 -26.74 6.27 -9.81
CA LYS A 413 -27.09 7.30 -8.81
C LYS A 413 -25.87 7.80 -8.05
N PHE A 414 -24.98 6.89 -7.67
CA PHE A 414 -23.72 7.21 -7.01
C PHE A 414 -22.83 8.08 -7.89
N LEU A 415 -22.65 7.68 -9.16
CA LEU A 415 -21.84 8.42 -10.11
C LEU A 415 -22.45 9.79 -10.41
N LEU A 416 -23.77 9.87 -10.63
CA LEU A 416 -24.50 11.13 -10.81
C LEU A 416 -24.32 12.07 -9.62
N HIS A 417 -24.44 11.57 -8.40
CA HIS A 417 -24.23 12.37 -7.19
C HIS A 417 -22.80 12.95 -7.15
N PHE A 418 -21.79 12.14 -7.45
CA PHE A 418 -20.41 12.62 -7.50
C PHE A 418 -20.19 13.68 -8.60
N LEU A 419 -20.73 13.46 -9.81
CA LEU A 419 -20.67 14.43 -10.91
C LEU A 419 -21.35 15.76 -10.57
N GLY A 420 -22.34 15.77 -9.68
CA GLY A 420 -22.97 16.99 -9.18
C GLY A 420 -22.20 17.68 -8.03
N ALA A 421 -21.35 16.95 -7.31
CA ALA A 421 -20.69 17.43 -6.10
C ALA A 421 -19.18 17.67 -6.24
N TYR A 422 -18.52 17.16 -7.29
CA TYR A 422 -17.05 17.11 -7.41
C TYR A 422 -16.38 18.48 -7.17
N ASP A 423 -16.93 19.58 -7.69
CA ASP A 423 -16.35 20.92 -7.51
C ASP A 423 -16.31 21.33 -6.03
N SER A 424 -17.42 21.16 -5.32
CA SER A 424 -17.52 21.49 -3.89
C SER A 424 -16.64 20.58 -3.01
N VAL A 425 -16.63 19.28 -3.33
CA VAL A 425 -15.79 18.29 -2.66
C VAL A 425 -14.32 18.59 -2.91
N GLY A 426 -13.95 19.01 -4.12
CA GLY A 426 -12.58 19.39 -4.46
C GLY A 426 -12.11 20.60 -3.67
N GLN A 427 -12.97 21.61 -3.45
CA GLN A 427 -12.65 22.74 -2.58
C GLN A 427 -12.39 22.29 -1.15
N GLN A 428 -13.25 21.42 -0.62
CA GLN A 428 -13.08 20.85 0.71
C GLN A 428 -11.77 20.05 0.83
N VAL A 429 -11.46 19.21 -0.15
CA VAL A 429 -10.21 18.44 -0.18
C VAL A 429 -8.99 19.37 -0.16
N ARG A 430 -8.97 20.41 -1.00
CA ARG A 430 -7.89 21.41 -1.05
C ARG A 430 -7.73 22.18 0.26
N GLN A 431 -8.83 22.47 0.96
CA GLN A 431 -8.80 23.15 2.26
C GLN A 431 -8.17 22.27 3.35
N ALA A 432 -8.47 20.98 3.39
CA ALA A 432 -7.94 20.05 4.39
C ALA A 432 -6.52 19.54 4.07
N LEU A 433 -6.12 19.56 2.79
CA LEU A 433 -4.86 18.96 2.31
C LEU A 433 -3.60 19.40 3.09
N PRO A 434 -3.39 20.68 3.47
CA PRO A 434 -2.20 21.06 4.23
C PRO A 434 -2.02 20.29 5.54
N GLY A 435 -3.11 20.11 6.31
CA GLY A 435 -3.08 19.33 7.55
C GLY A 435 -2.87 17.84 7.31
N VAL A 436 -3.46 17.30 6.24
CA VAL A 436 -3.23 15.90 5.82
C VAL A 436 -1.77 15.67 5.45
N MET A 437 -1.13 16.60 4.77
CA MET A 437 0.29 16.53 4.41
C MET A 437 1.20 16.61 5.64
N GLU A 438 0.84 17.43 6.64
CA GLU A 438 1.57 17.49 7.91
C GLU A 438 1.50 16.15 8.66
N LEU A 439 0.31 15.57 8.78
CA LEU A 439 0.12 14.23 9.35
C LEU A 439 0.86 13.15 8.55
N SER A 440 1.01 13.30 7.24
CA SER A 440 1.76 12.35 6.42
C SER A 440 3.26 12.44 6.73
N ARG A 441 3.80 13.66 6.90
CA ARG A 441 5.21 13.88 7.32
C ARG A 441 5.49 13.37 8.73
N ALA A 442 4.50 13.35 9.61
CA ALA A 442 4.64 12.82 10.96
C ALA A 442 5.08 11.34 10.99
N ASN A 443 4.85 10.58 9.90
CA ASN A 443 5.34 9.21 9.75
C ASN A 443 6.86 9.06 9.95
N ILE A 444 7.63 10.05 9.49
CA ILE A 444 9.10 9.99 9.50
C ILE A 444 9.72 10.99 10.47
N ALA A 445 8.92 11.90 11.04
CA ALA A 445 9.41 12.94 11.95
C ALA A 445 10.28 12.39 13.09
N PRO A 446 9.99 11.23 13.73
CA PRO A 446 10.86 10.66 14.76
C PRO A 446 12.26 10.24 14.27
N LEU A 447 12.44 10.06 12.97
CA LEU A 447 13.73 9.71 12.35
C LEU A 447 14.57 10.95 12.04
N LEU A 448 13.97 12.14 12.03
CA LEU A 448 14.65 13.39 11.74
C LEU A 448 15.30 13.94 13.02
N GLY A 449 16.54 14.46 12.91
CA GLY A 449 17.17 15.19 14.02
C GLY A 449 16.58 16.60 14.17
N GLU A 450 16.75 17.23 15.34
CA GLU A 450 16.23 18.59 15.61
C GLU A 450 16.66 19.63 14.56
N SER A 451 17.90 19.54 14.05
CA SER A 451 18.40 20.41 12.99
C SER A 451 17.77 20.11 11.62
N ALA A 452 17.39 18.85 11.34
CA ALA A 452 16.76 18.44 10.09
C ALA A 452 15.28 18.84 10.06
N MET A 453 14.59 18.83 11.21
CA MET A 453 13.19 19.31 11.32
C MET A 453 13.07 20.81 10.98
N ARG A 454 14.12 21.61 11.20
CA ARG A 454 14.15 23.04 10.85
C ARG A 454 14.44 23.32 9.37
N MET A 455 15.00 22.35 8.64
CA MET A 455 15.35 22.50 7.22
C MET A 455 14.25 22.00 6.26
N VAL A 456 13.23 21.30 6.75
CA VAL A 456 12.04 21.00 5.93
C VAL A 456 11.24 22.31 5.83
N PRO A 457 11.25 23.01 4.70
CA PRO A 457 10.46 24.24 4.58
C PRO A 457 8.99 23.85 4.68
N ALA A 458 8.17 24.69 5.31
CA ALA A 458 6.73 24.66 5.07
C ALA A 458 6.57 24.74 3.54
N ALA A 459 6.11 23.64 2.93
CA ALA A 459 6.02 23.54 1.48
C ALA A 459 5.29 24.78 0.96
N ASP A 460 5.97 25.55 0.10
CA ASP A 460 5.38 26.70 -0.58
C ASP A 460 4.02 26.27 -1.13
N GLY A 461 2.99 26.99 -0.71
CA GLY A 461 1.57 26.70 -0.94
C GLY A 461 1.13 26.86 -2.39
N LYS A 462 1.85 26.24 -3.34
CA LYS A 462 1.39 26.04 -4.70
C LYS A 462 1.09 24.56 -4.88
N VAL A 463 -0.15 24.22 -4.55
CA VAL A 463 -0.86 23.17 -5.27
C VAL A 463 -0.88 23.63 -6.73
N ALA A 464 -0.12 22.96 -7.59
CA ALA A 464 -0.17 23.16 -9.04
C ALA A 464 -1.41 22.47 -9.59
#